data_AF-A0A6C0BUK5-F1
#
_entry.id   AF-A0A6C0BUK5-F1
#
_cell.length_a   1.000
_cell.length_b   1.000
_cell.length_c   1.000
_cell.angle_alpha   90.00
_cell.angle_beta   90.00
_cell.angle_gamma   90.00
#
_symmetry.space_group_name_H-M   'P 1'
#
loop_
_entity.id
_entity.type
_entity.pdbx_description
1 polymer ?
#
loop_
_entity_poly.entity_id
_entity_poly.type
_entity_poly.pdbx_seq_one_letter_code
_entity_poly.pdbx_strand_id
1 'polypeptide(L)'
;MQSSFQRISNSVNYGDTCFMSFYASTLSRLSYFDDNKFIQFYNQIIGNVIPTSILSGINKIVLEGDLNNLFNDEYAFNLSSREFQTYSNKEGKQFIDYVAMNMPQNINIITGEMMGTRTYHEVDIATVDQNIKYISLACSNYGNVYIVADKRMPNVIQVIFRGTYSSKTAGSYTKPTSMIPIKITKDSKEAYLYGIYKITTDMLNTIMESIRYLAVNFLGRSEPNSVTVLTFGHSLGGAMTTLFSYLWSKLKTNDFYKRSPYDIFKAPIFCVSLGAPRCMNVYASDDYCKSVQSGLITFKRIVTKGDPVPGLPKKIAGFSHPCSSKEMKADGMRKRVNEDCSDVLSKVPLKPKYDSSIKCEPQNSNIITTYNPLSHTLYFYIMYIKAVDIGKFFKGMVTQREVRRTKTGQTVVRVNIGNQGSLKTAFFVLDHVRDVPSDDARIEKNTESETQGDLLTPDQPTVGGGKVSEDIKMTKELFDIIVSSATEIPQGNDRNLTEPITGQYVNVIDGRPTSTSNTGGKKNKKRKTVRNKKKNKKRTSKRTHKH
;
A
#
# COMPACT_ATOMS: atom_id res chain seq x y z
N MET A 1 -41.35 3.30 -42.45
CA MET A 1 -40.89 4.41 -41.59
C MET A 1 -39.63 3.98 -40.88
N GLN A 2 -38.63 4.86 -40.91
CA GLN A 2 -37.20 4.56 -40.84
C GLN A 2 -36.74 3.97 -39.50
N SER A 3 -35.88 2.96 -39.64
CA SER A 3 -34.90 2.53 -38.66
C SER A 3 -33.94 3.67 -38.30
N SER A 4 -33.77 3.96 -37.02
CA SER A 4 -32.52 4.50 -36.47
C SER A 4 -32.61 4.54 -34.96
N PHE A 5 -31.88 3.65 -34.28
CA PHE A 5 -31.02 3.92 -33.13
C PHE A 5 -30.49 2.60 -32.56
N GLN A 6 -29.84 1.81 -33.41
CA GLN A 6 -28.79 0.91 -32.95
C GLN A 6 -27.50 1.43 -33.58
N ARG A 7 -26.93 2.48 -32.95
CA ARG A 7 -25.50 2.72 -33.12
C ARG A 7 -24.80 1.57 -32.40
N ILE A 8 -24.62 0.47 -33.12
CA ILE A 8 -23.52 -0.46 -32.87
C ILE A 8 -22.28 0.42 -33.01
N SER A 9 -21.73 0.87 -31.89
CA SER A 9 -20.48 1.63 -31.89
C SER A 9 -19.38 0.68 -32.35
N ASN A 10 -19.03 0.77 -33.62
CA ASN A 10 -17.84 0.12 -34.15
C ASN A 10 -16.62 0.51 -33.28
N SER A 11 -16.09 -0.47 -32.55
CA SER A 11 -14.68 -0.58 -32.13
C SER A 11 -14.12 0.27 -30.99
N VAL A 12 -14.87 0.55 -29.92
CA VAL A 12 -14.25 1.01 -28.66
C VAL A 12 -13.76 -0.21 -27.88
N ASN A 13 -12.72 -0.87 -28.40
CA ASN A 13 -12.07 -2.00 -27.73
C ASN A 13 -11.31 -1.50 -26.51
N TYR A 14 -11.94 -1.47 -25.34
CA TYR A 14 -11.21 -1.59 -24.08
C TYR A 14 -10.29 -2.81 -24.22
N GLY A 15 -9.00 -2.69 -23.87
CA GLY A 15 -8.07 -3.82 -24.01
C GLY A 15 -8.48 -5.02 -23.16
N ASP A 16 -7.61 -6.02 -23.05
CA ASP A 16 -7.80 -7.19 -22.18
C ASP A 16 -7.65 -6.83 -20.69
N THR A 17 -8.41 -5.83 -20.22
CA THR A 17 -8.34 -5.30 -18.86
C THR A 17 -9.35 -6.02 -17.99
N CYS A 18 -8.86 -6.92 -17.14
CA CYS A 18 -9.71 -7.61 -16.17
C CYS A 18 -10.27 -6.66 -15.12
N PHE A 19 -11.46 -6.96 -14.62
CA PHE A 19 -12.14 -6.17 -13.59
C PHE A 19 -11.31 -6.03 -12.31
N MET A 20 -10.54 -7.06 -11.94
CA MET A 20 -9.70 -7.01 -10.75
C MET A 20 -8.60 -5.94 -10.80
N SER A 21 -8.13 -5.57 -12.00
CA SER A 21 -7.21 -4.45 -12.19
C SER A 21 -7.88 -3.10 -11.88
N PHE A 22 -9.14 -2.92 -12.31
CA PHE A 22 -9.97 -1.76 -11.98
C PHE A 22 -10.33 -1.73 -10.48
N TYR A 23 -10.71 -2.87 -9.91
CA TYR A 23 -11.01 -3.04 -8.48
C TYR A 23 -9.80 -2.64 -7.61
N ALA A 24 -8.61 -3.13 -7.96
CA ALA A 24 -7.36 -2.78 -7.29
C ALA A 24 -7.07 -1.28 -7.34
N SER A 25 -7.34 -0.61 -8.47
CA SER A 25 -7.20 0.85 -8.60
C SER A 25 -8.18 1.61 -7.71
N THR A 26 -9.42 1.15 -7.64
CA THR A 26 -10.45 1.72 -6.77
C THR A 26 -10.03 1.65 -5.31
N LEU A 27 -9.65 0.47 -4.81
CA LEU A 27 -9.23 0.28 -3.42
C LEU A 27 -7.94 1.03 -3.09
N SER A 28 -6.96 0.99 -4.00
CA SER A 28 -5.71 1.73 -3.84
C SER A 28 -5.97 3.24 -3.73
N ARG A 29 -6.94 3.78 -4.48
CA ARG A 29 -7.37 5.17 -4.34
C ARG A 29 -8.00 5.48 -2.99
N LEU A 30 -8.81 4.57 -2.45
CA LEU A 30 -9.45 4.76 -1.14
C LEU A 30 -8.42 4.88 -0.02
N SER A 31 -7.31 4.15 -0.09
CA SER A 31 -6.25 4.18 0.93
C SER A 31 -5.61 5.56 1.17
N TYR A 32 -5.81 6.53 0.27
CA TYR A 32 -5.31 7.89 0.43
C TYR A 32 -6.15 8.76 1.37
N PHE A 33 -7.35 8.33 1.72
CA PHE A 33 -8.21 9.03 2.65
C PHE A 33 -7.87 8.69 4.11
N ASP A 34 -8.33 9.55 5.02
CA ASP A 34 -8.38 9.23 6.45
C ASP A 34 -9.42 8.13 6.73
N ASP A 35 -9.38 7.60 7.95
CA ASP A 35 -10.17 6.46 8.40
C ASP A 35 -11.68 6.64 8.17
N ASN A 36 -12.21 7.82 8.50
CA ASN A 36 -13.63 8.12 8.31
C ASN A 36 -14.05 8.15 6.85
N LYS A 37 -13.30 8.90 6.04
CA LYS A 37 -13.62 9.01 4.61
C LYS A 37 -13.39 7.69 3.90
N PHE A 38 -12.41 6.90 4.34
CA PHE A 38 -12.16 5.57 3.81
C PHE A 38 -13.43 4.71 3.91
N ILE A 39 -13.99 4.53 5.11
CA ILE A 39 -15.16 3.67 5.29
C ILE A 39 -16.42 4.26 4.64
N GLN A 40 -16.61 5.58 4.70
CA GLN A 40 -17.74 6.26 4.05
C GLN A 40 -17.72 6.08 2.53
N PHE A 41 -16.55 6.21 1.90
CA PHE A 41 -16.43 6.02 0.46
C PHE A 41 -16.42 4.55 0.07
N TYR A 42 -15.86 3.66 0.89
CA TYR A 42 -15.97 2.22 0.69
C TYR A 42 -17.45 1.81 0.63
N ASN A 43 -18.29 2.26 1.57
CA ASN A 43 -19.73 1.95 1.59
C ASN A 43 -20.49 2.56 0.42
N GLN A 44 -20.10 3.75 -0.03
CA GLN A 44 -20.71 4.40 -1.19
C GLN A 44 -20.29 3.77 -2.53
N ILE A 45 -19.19 3.03 -2.57
CA ILE A 45 -18.68 2.42 -3.81
C ILE A 45 -19.01 0.92 -3.84
N ILE A 46 -18.71 0.18 -2.78
CA ILE A 46 -18.85 -1.27 -2.72
C ILE A 46 -20.27 -1.63 -2.31
N GLY A 47 -21.03 -2.19 -3.25
CA GLY A 47 -22.47 -2.48 -3.18
C GLY A 47 -23.33 -1.52 -4.00
N ASN A 48 -22.91 -0.25 -4.11
CA ASN A 48 -23.68 0.79 -4.82
C ASN A 48 -23.14 1.06 -6.24
N VAL A 49 -21.82 1.13 -6.40
CA VAL A 49 -21.16 1.31 -7.70
C VAL A 49 -20.60 0.00 -8.23
N ILE A 50 -20.00 -0.80 -7.34
CA ILE A 50 -19.51 -2.15 -7.61
C ILE A 50 -20.55 -3.12 -7.05
N PRO A 51 -21.32 -3.85 -7.89
CA PRO A 51 -22.41 -4.71 -7.45
C PRO A 51 -21.98 -5.82 -6.49
N THR A 52 -22.90 -6.29 -5.66
CA THR A 52 -22.63 -7.36 -4.68
C THR A 52 -22.40 -8.73 -5.35
N SER A 53 -22.92 -8.93 -6.56
CA SER A 53 -22.65 -10.11 -7.40
C SER A 53 -21.17 -10.23 -7.79
N ILE A 54 -20.48 -9.12 -8.04
CA ILE A 54 -19.03 -9.11 -8.26
C ILE A 54 -18.29 -9.61 -7.01
N LEU A 55 -18.69 -9.13 -5.82
CA LEU A 55 -18.09 -9.56 -4.56
C LEU A 55 -18.31 -11.06 -4.33
N SER A 56 -19.52 -11.54 -4.61
CA SER A 56 -19.87 -12.96 -4.54
C SER A 56 -19.00 -13.79 -5.50
N GLY A 57 -18.75 -13.29 -6.72
CA GLY A 57 -17.82 -13.88 -7.69
C GLY A 57 -16.39 -13.97 -7.16
N ILE A 58 -15.85 -12.89 -6.60
CA ILE A 58 -14.50 -12.90 -5.97
C ILE A 58 -14.44 -13.97 -4.87
N ASN A 59 -15.43 -14.00 -3.98
CA ASN A 59 -15.49 -14.96 -2.88
C ASN A 59 -15.57 -16.42 -3.37
N LYS A 60 -16.34 -16.67 -4.43
CA LYS A 60 -16.44 -17.99 -5.08
C LYS A 60 -15.08 -18.46 -5.60
N ILE A 61 -14.39 -17.64 -6.38
CA ILE A 61 -13.07 -17.99 -6.93
C ILE A 61 -12.05 -18.25 -5.82
N VAL A 62 -12.08 -17.44 -4.77
CA VAL A 62 -11.22 -17.62 -3.60
C VAL A 62 -11.47 -18.97 -2.93
N LEU A 63 -12.71 -19.44 -2.83
CA LEU A 63 -13.04 -20.76 -2.30
C LEU A 63 -12.50 -21.88 -3.18
N GLU A 64 -12.67 -21.80 -4.50
CA GLU A 64 -12.17 -22.77 -5.48
C GLU A 64 -10.64 -22.93 -5.44
N GLY A 65 -9.92 -21.87 -5.08
CA GLY A 65 -8.49 -21.92 -4.77
C GLY A 65 -7.54 -21.59 -5.93
N ASP A 66 -8.00 -21.60 -7.18
CA ASP A 66 -7.22 -21.06 -8.30
C ASP A 66 -7.43 -19.55 -8.44
N LEU A 67 -6.53 -18.79 -7.80
CA LEU A 67 -6.59 -17.33 -7.81
C LEU A 67 -6.33 -16.72 -9.18
N ASN A 68 -5.79 -17.45 -10.18
CA ASN A 68 -5.63 -16.89 -11.53
C ASN A 68 -6.99 -16.61 -12.20
N ASN A 69 -8.02 -17.35 -11.81
CA ASN A 69 -9.39 -17.15 -12.31
C ASN A 69 -9.97 -15.78 -11.91
N LEU A 70 -9.39 -15.09 -10.90
CA LEU A 70 -9.76 -13.70 -10.60
C LEU A 70 -9.42 -12.73 -11.75
N PHE A 71 -8.51 -13.09 -12.66
CA PHE A 71 -8.22 -12.32 -13.87
C PHE A 71 -9.04 -12.78 -15.10
N ASN A 72 -9.98 -13.70 -14.90
CA ASN A 72 -10.87 -14.21 -15.93
C ASN A 72 -12.31 -13.75 -15.66
N ASP A 73 -12.65 -12.54 -16.09
CA ASP A 73 -13.95 -11.91 -15.81
C ASP A 73 -15.14 -12.79 -16.20
N GLU A 74 -15.10 -13.40 -17.40
CA GLU A 74 -16.14 -14.30 -17.91
C GLU A 74 -16.45 -15.44 -16.94
N TYR A 75 -15.41 -16.07 -16.39
CA TYR A 75 -15.52 -17.16 -15.43
C TYR A 75 -15.85 -16.66 -14.01
N ALA A 76 -15.14 -15.63 -13.53
CA ALA A 76 -15.26 -15.10 -12.18
C ALA A 76 -16.65 -14.52 -11.88
N PHE A 77 -17.27 -13.90 -12.89
CA PHE A 77 -18.52 -13.14 -12.73
C PHE A 77 -19.68 -13.71 -13.55
N ASN A 78 -19.50 -14.90 -14.14
CA ASN A 78 -20.52 -15.58 -14.94
C ASN A 78 -21.21 -14.66 -15.94
N LEU A 79 -20.41 -14.03 -16.83
CA LEU A 79 -20.90 -12.99 -17.74
C LEU A 79 -21.93 -13.47 -18.76
N SER A 80 -22.12 -14.80 -18.89
CA SER A 80 -23.19 -15.41 -19.67
C SER A 80 -24.61 -15.04 -19.19
N SER A 81 -24.76 -14.61 -17.94
CA SER A 81 -26.05 -14.36 -17.27
C SER A 81 -26.77 -13.06 -17.66
N ARG A 82 -26.18 -12.21 -18.52
CA ARG A 82 -26.68 -10.88 -18.95
C ARG A 82 -26.84 -9.82 -17.84
N GLU A 83 -26.36 -10.08 -16.62
CA GLU A 83 -26.42 -9.13 -15.50
C GLU A 83 -25.54 -7.89 -15.72
N PHE A 84 -24.41 -8.04 -16.42
CA PHE A 84 -23.44 -6.97 -16.64
C PHE A 84 -23.48 -6.44 -18.07
N GLN A 85 -23.17 -5.16 -18.24
CA GLN A 85 -22.72 -4.69 -19.55
C GLN A 85 -21.33 -5.26 -19.81
N THR A 86 -21.16 -5.88 -20.98
CA THR A 86 -19.94 -6.59 -21.34
C THR A 86 -19.44 -6.16 -22.70
N TYR A 87 -18.14 -6.31 -22.92
CA TYR A 87 -17.54 -6.28 -24.25
C TYR A 87 -16.71 -7.54 -24.47
N SER A 88 -16.49 -7.88 -25.73
CA SER A 88 -15.58 -8.96 -26.12
C SER A 88 -14.29 -8.40 -26.68
N ASN A 89 -13.17 -9.02 -26.33
CA ASN A 89 -11.91 -8.74 -27.01
C ASN A 89 -11.88 -9.36 -28.42
N LYS A 90 -10.75 -9.22 -29.12
CA LYS A 90 -10.55 -9.80 -30.47
C LYS A 90 -10.61 -11.33 -30.50
N GLU A 91 -10.40 -11.98 -29.36
CA GLU A 91 -10.42 -13.45 -29.20
C GLU A 91 -11.80 -13.96 -28.76
N GLY A 92 -12.79 -13.06 -28.61
CA GLY A 92 -14.15 -13.40 -28.20
C GLY A 92 -14.37 -13.48 -26.68
N LYS A 93 -13.31 -13.42 -25.88
CA LYS A 93 -13.39 -13.45 -24.41
C LYS A 93 -14.17 -12.25 -23.88
N GLN A 94 -15.08 -12.50 -22.94
CA GLN A 94 -15.92 -11.46 -22.36
C GLN A 94 -15.28 -10.79 -21.14
N PHE A 95 -15.53 -9.49 -21.01
CA PHE A 95 -15.08 -8.63 -19.91
C PHE A 95 -16.21 -7.73 -19.44
N ILE A 96 -16.15 -7.29 -18.18
CA ILE A 96 -17.09 -6.29 -17.66
C ILE A 96 -16.76 -4.91 -18.26
N ASP A 97 -17.75 -4.27 -18.88
CA ASP A 97 -17.65 -2.88 -19.34
C ASP A 97 -17.96 -1.91 -18.19
N TYR A 98 -17.04 -1.81 -17.23
CA TYR A 98 -17.21 -0.95 -16.06
C TYR A 98 -17.31 0.54 -16.42
N VAL A 99 -16.90 0.96 -17.63
CA VAL A 99 -17.01 2.35 -18.11
C VAL A 99 -18.41 2.63 -18.63
N ALA A 100 -18.98 1.74 -19.43
CA ALA A 100 -20.38 1.84 -19.86
C ALA A 100 -21.34 1.73 -18.67
N MET A 101 -20.92 1.03 -17.61
CA MET A 101 -21.58 1.01 -16.31
C MET A 101 -21.35 2.27 -15.44
N ASN A 102 -20.66 3.30 -15.94
CA ASN A 102 -20.34 4.55 -15.24
C ASN A 102 -19.60 4.39 -13.89
N MET A 103 -18.95 3.24 -13.65
CA MET A 103 -18.30 2.97 -12.37
C MET A 103 -17.16 3.95 -12.06
N PRO A 104 -16.17 4.19 -12.94
CA PRO A 104 -15.08 5.11 -12.63
C PRO A 104 -15.55 6.57 -12.47
N GLN A 105 -16.58 6.99 -13.23
CA GLN A 105 -17.20 8.31 -13.12
C GLN A 105 -17.77 8.51 -11.71
N ASN A 106 -18.60 7.55 -11.27
CA ASN A 106 -19.20 7.58 -9.94
C ASN A 106 -18.14 7.58 -8.84
N ILE A 107 -17.09 6.75 -8.96
CA ILE A 107 -15.99 6.72 -7.99
C ILE A 107 -15.26 8.06 -7.94
N ASN A 108 -14.95 8.66 -9.08
CA ASN A 108 -14.29 9.97 -9.12
C ASN A 108 -15.18 11.09 -8.54
N ILE A 109 -16.50 10.99 -8.67
CA ILE A 109 -17.45 11.90 -8.01
C ILE A 109 -17.48 11.66 -6.49
N ILE A 110 -17.61 10.40 -6.04
CA ILE A 110 -17.65 10.03 -4.62
C ILE A 110 -16.38 10.47 -3.90
N THR A 111 -15.22 10.22 -4.51
CA THR A 111 -13.91 10.59 -3.97
C THR A 111 -13.61 12.09 -4.09
N GLY A 112 -14.50 12.85 -4.72
CA GLY A 112 -14.40 14.29 -4.91
C GLY A 112 -13.32 14.71 -5.90
N GLU A 113 -12.80 13.80 -6.73
CA GLU A 113 -11.89 14.13 -7.84
C GLU A 113 -12.61 14.91 -8.94
N MET A 114 -13.89 14.56 -9.18
CA MET A 114 -14.77 15.21 -10.15
C MET A 114 -16.04 15.76 -9.49
N MET A 115 -16.62 16.80 -10.09
CA MET A 115 -17.96 17.27 -9.77
C MET A 115 -18.96 16.60 -10.73
N GLY A 116 -20.16 16.28 -10.25
CA GLY A 116 -21.22 15.74 -11.10
C GLY A 116 -22.30 15.01 -10.30
N THR A 117 -23.31 14.53 -11.03
CA THR A 117 -24.36 13.66 -10.49
C THR A 117 -23.99 12.21 -10.73
N ARG A 118 -24.24 11.36 -9.74
CA ARG A 118 -23.97 9.92 -9.81
C ARG A 118 -25.06 9.23 -10.62
N THR A 119 -24.69 8.27 -11.45
CA THR A 119 -25.61 7.48 -12.26
C THR A 119 -25.34 6.00 -12.04
N TYR A 120 -26.21 5.34 -11.27
CA TYR A 120 -26.09 3.92 -10.95
C TYR A 120 -26.87 3.09 -11.98
N HIS A 121 -26.34 1.94 -12.40
CA HIS A 121 -27.04 1.04 -13.31
C HIS A 121 -28.06 0.17 -12.57
N GLU A 122 -27.74 -0.28 -11.36
CA GLU A 122 -28.66 -0.95 -10.44
C GLU A 122 -28.24 -0.61 -9.00
N VAL A 123 -29.21 -0.39 -8.10
CA VAL A 123 -28.93 -0.10 -6.70
C VAL A 123 -29.35 -1.30 -5.87
N ASP A 124 -28.39 -2.14 -5.51
CA ASP A 124 -28.53 -3.01 -4.34
C ASP A 124 -28.48 -2.12 -3.11
N ILE A 125 -29.64 -1.69 -2.60
CA ILE A 125 -29.72 -1.05 -1.28
C ILE A 125 -29.51 -2.14 -0.23
N ALA A 126 -28.29 -2.68 -0.14
CA ALA A 126 -27.91 -3.50 0.99
C ALA A 126 -27.87 -2.59 2.22
N THR A 127 -28.43 -3.03 3.34
CA THR A 127 -28.23 -2.39 4.64
C THR A 127 -26.76 -2.53 5.02
N VAL A 128 -25.96 -1.49 4.74
CA VAL A 128 -24.49 -1.54 4.67
C VAL A 128 -23.79 -1.60 6.03
N ASP A 129 -24.46 -1.16 7.10
CA ASP A 129 -23.78 -0.70 8.32
C ASP A 129 -22.95 -1.78 9.06
N GLN A 130 -23.40 -3.04 9.05
CA GLN A 130 -22.80 -4.11 9.86
C GLN A 130 -21.96 -5.14 9.08
N ASN A 131 -21.83 -4.96 7.76
CA ASN A 131 -21.15 -5.94 6.92
C ASN A 131 -19.64 -5.71 6.84
N ILE A 132 -19.15 -4.55 7.25
CA ILE A 132 -17.75 -4.17 7.03
C ILE A 132 -17.09 -3.78 8.33
N LYS A 133 -15.88 -4.32 8.53
CA LYS A 133 -14.98 -3.92 9.60
C LYS A 133 -13.59 -3.78 9.03
N TYR A 134 -12.87 -2.76 9.48
CA TYR A 134 -11.50 -2.55 9.04
C TYR A 134 -10.59 -2.24 10.23
N ILE A 135 -9.31 -2.51 10.02
CA ILE A 135 -8.24 -2.02 10.87
C ILE A 135 -7.33 -1.17 9.99
N SER A 136 -7.04 0.05 10.40
CA SER A 136 -5.99 0.84 9.78
C SER A 136 -4.77 0.95 10.68
N LEU A 137 -3.61 0.76 10.08
CA LEU A 137 -2.33 0.82 10.75
C LEU A 137 -1.53 2.00 10.21
N ALA A 138 -1.11 2.88 11.11
CA ALA A 138 -0.20 3.97 10.80
C ALA A 138 1.02 3.89 11.70
N CYS A 139 2.20 4.23 11.21
CA CYS A 139 3.37 4.30 12.09
C CYS A 139 4.11 5.62 11.92
N SER A 140 5.12 5.85 12.74
CA SER A 140 5.91 7.06 12.61
C SER A 140 6.63 7.20 11.28
N ASN A 141 6.77 6.14 10.49
CA ASN A 141 7.50 6.15 9.22
C ASN A 141 6.60 6.03 7.99
N TYR A 142 5.30 5.78 8.17
CA TYR A 142 4.39 5.48 7.07
C TYR A 142 2.94 5.79 7.41
N GLY A 143 2.15 6.09 6.37
CA GLY A 143 0.79 6.61 6.48
C GLY A 143 -0.21 5.61 6.97
N ASN A 144 -0.86 4.89 6.06
CA ASN A 144 -1.91 3.95 6.41
C ASN A 144 -1.74 2.65 5.60
N VAL A 145 -1.92 1.52 6.27
CA VAL A 145 -2.31 0.25 5.67
C VAL A 145 -3.73 -0.03 6.14
N TYR A 146 -4.65 -0.29 5.22
CA TYR A 146 -6.01 -0.69 5.56
C TYR A 146 -6.15 -2.20 5.40
N ILE A 147 -6.58 -2.88 6.46
CA ILE A 147 -6.95 -4.29 6.46
C ILE A 147 -8.47 -4.33 6.58
N VAL A 148 -9.16 -4.85 5.56
CA VAL A 148 -10.62 -4.77 5.43
C VAL A 148 -11.22 -6.16 5.34
N ALA A 149 -12.25 -6.39 6.13
CA ALA A 149 -13.11 -7.56 6.08
C ALA A 149 -14.53 -7.13 5.72
N ASP A 150 -15.14 -7.85 4.78
CA ASP A 150 -16.49 -7.61 4.30
C ASP A 150 -17.27 -8.93 4.31
N LYS A 151 -18.38 -8.98 5.03
CA LYS A 151 -19.23 -10.19 5.17
C LYS A 151 -19.85 -10.63 3.85
N ARG A 152 -19.87 -9.77 2.82
CA ARG A 152 -20.25 -10.14 1.43
C ARG A 152 -19.18 -10.99 0.75
N MET A 153 -17.95 -11.00 1.25
CA MET A 153 -16.85 -11.86 0.82
C MET A 153 -16.19 -12.53 2.04
N PRO A 154 -16.90 -13.42 2.73
CA PRO A 154 -16.50 -13.82 4.08
C PRO A 154 -15.24 -14.71 4.13
N ASN A 155 -14.71 -15.14 2.99
CA ASN A 155 -13.45 -15.89 2.87
C ASN A 155 -12.29 -15.01 2.41
N VAL A 156 -12.44 -13.68 2.44
CA VAL A 156 -11.50 -12.71 1.90
C VAL A 156 -11.12 -11.68 2.95
N ILE A 157 -9.80 -11.44 3.09
CA ILE A 157 -9.28 -10.24 3.74
C ILE A 157 -8.51 -9.40 2.71
N GLN A 158 -8.80 -8.10 2.67
CA GLN A 158 -8.14 -7.16 1.76
C GLN A 158 -7.09 -6.36 2.52
N VAL A 159 -5.86 -6.32 2.03
CA VAL A 159 -4.75 -5.52 2.58
C VAL A 159 -4.37 -4.45 1.57
N ILE A 160 -4.57 -3.19 1.93
CA ILE A 160 -4.46 -2.07 0.99
C ILE A 160 -3.41 -1.09 1.50
N PHE A 161 -2.30 -0.99 0.76
CA PHE A 161 -1.19 -0.10 1.07
C PHE A 161 -1.35 1.25 0.41
N ARG A 162 -1.28 2.32 1.20
CA ARG A 162 -1.28 3.70 0.72
C ARG A 162 -0.01 4.07 -0.04
N GLY A 163 -0.14 4.87 -1.10
CA GLY A 163 1.03 5.45 -1.77
C GLY A 163 1.70 6.59 -1.00
N THR A 164 2.68 7.23 -1.63
CA THR A 164 3.38 8.36 -1.02
C THR A 164 2.45 9.55 -0.86
N TYR A 165 2.43 10.11 0.34
CA TYR A 165 1.58 11.25 0.67
C TYR A 165 2.31 12.30 1.54
N SER A 166 3.59 12.07 1.85
CA SER A 166 4.40 12.96 2.68
C SER A 166 5.85 13.04 2.19
N SER A 167 6.53 14.13 2.52
CA SER A 167 7.95 14.33 2.24
C SER A 167 8.83 13.27 2.93
N LYS A 168 8.44 12.83 4.13
CA LYS A 168 9.15 11.78 4.88
C LYS A 168 9.04 10.43 4.19
N THR A 169 7.84 10.08 3.74
CA THR A 169 7.57 8.86 3.00
C THR A 169 8.29 8.90 1.64
N ALA A 170 8.31 10.05 0.96
CA ALA A 170 9.12 10.25 -0.24
C ALA A 170 10.62 10.04 0.05
N GLY A 171 11.09 10.52 1.20
CA GLY A 171 12.44 10.30 1.72
C GLY A 171 12.85 8.85 1.91
N SER A 172 11.91 7.89 1.96
CA SER A 172 12.26 6.46 2.09
C SER A 172 12.91 5.89 0.83
N TYR A 173 12.70 6.51 -0.34
CA TYR A 173 13.24 6.08 -1.63
C TYR A 173 14.02 7.16 -2.38
N THR A 174 14.22 8.35 -1.78
CA THR A 174 15.06 9.42 -2.35
C THR A 174 16.36 9.68 -1.58
N LYS A 175 16.61 8.95 -0.49
CA LYS A 175 17.88 9.07 0.25
C LYS A 175 19.05 8.48 -0.54
N PRO A 176 20.31 8.89 -0.26
CA PRO A 176 21.49 8.26 -0.84
C PRO A 176 21.53 6.73 -0.66
N THR A 177 21.05 6.22 0.47
CA THR A 177 20.93 4.78 0.73
C THR A 177 19.88 4.08 -0.14
N SER A 178 18.99 4.83 -0.80
CA SER A 178 18.04 4.31 -1.79
C SER A 178 18.65 4.22 -3.19
N MET A 179 19.91 4.66 -3.39
CA MET A 179 20.60 4.59 -4.68
C MET A 179 21.10 3.19 -5.01
N ILE A 180 21.26 2.30 -4.02
CA ILE A 180 21.68 0.91 -4.21
C ILE A 180 20.81 -0.03 -3.36
N PRO A 181 20.52 -1.26 -3.82
CA PRO A 181 19.89 -2.27 -2.99
C PRO A 181 20.77 -2.61 -1.78
N ILE A 182 20.18 -2.68 -0.59
CA ILE A 182 20.87 -3.05 0.65
C ILE A 182 20.48 -4.49 1.02
N LYS A 183 21.49 -5.33 1.27
CA LYS A 183 21.30 -6.70 1.77
C LYS A 183 20.85 -6.67 3.23
N ILE A 184 19.96 -7.59 3.60
CA ILE A 184 19.44 -7.68 4.98
C ILE A 184 20.45 -8.36 5.90
N THR A 185 21.15 -9.39 5.41
CA THR A 185 22.24 -10.09 6.10
C THR A 185 23.48 -10.13 5.19
N LYS A 186 24.66 -10.36 5.76
CA LYS A 186 25.92 -10.42 5.00
C LYS A 186 25.88 -11.52 3.92
N ASP A 187 25.29 -12.65 4.25
CA ASP A 187 25.27 -13.85 3.40
C ASP A 187 24.11 -13.88 2.41
N SER A 188 23.10 -13.01 2.59
CA SER A 188 21.98 -12.96 1.67
C SER A 188 22.39 -12.40 0.31
N LYS A 189 21.91 -13.05 -0.75
CA LYS A 189 21.94 -12.50 -2.12
C LYS A 189 20.82 -11.52 -2.36
N GLU A 190 19.76 -11.57 -1.55
CA GLU A 190 18.64 -10.66 -1.64
C GLU A 190 19.00 -9.28 -1.10
N ALA A 191 18.59 -8.26 -1.83
CA ALA A 191 18.79 -6.88 -1.43
C ALA A 191 17.60 -6.05 -1.87
N TYR A 192 17.33 -5.00 -1.10
CA TYR A 192 16.08 -4.25 -1.21
C TYR A 192 16.31 -2.76 -1.19
N LEU A 193 15.30 -2.02 -1.65
CA LEU A 193 15.22 -0.59 -1.36
C LEU A 193 14.87 -0.49 0.13
N TYR A 194 15.91 -0.31 0.95
CA TYR A 194 15.87 -0.49 2.40
C TYR A 194 14.75 0.29 3.08
N GLY A 195 14.50 1.53 2.68
CA GLY A 195 13.44 2.34 3.29
C GLY A 195 12.05 1.72 3.14
N ILE A 196 11.73 1.18 1.97
CA ILE A 196 10.43 0.53 1.71
C ILE A 196 10.38 -0.83 2.42
N TYR A 197 11.45 -1.62 2.32
CA TYR A 197 11.54 -2.92 2.98
C TYR A 197 11.38 -2.81 4.50
N LYS A 198 12.10 -1.86 5.12
CA LYS A 198 12.04 -1.63 6.56
C LYS A 198 10.63 -1.24 7.02
N ILE A 199 9.96 -0.34 6.30
CA ILE A 199 8.58 0.04 6.64
C ILE A 199 7.65 -1.17 6.56
N THR A 200 7.79 -1.98 5.51
CA THR A 200 6.94 -3.17 5.30
C THR A 200 7.15 -4.19 6.40
N THR A 201 8.41 -4.46 6.76
CA THR A 201 8.78 -5.43 7.81
C THR A 201 8.44 -4.95 9.22
N ASP A 202 8.65 -3.67 9.55
CA ASP A 202 8.26 -3.06 10.84
C ASP A 202 6.75 -3.19 11.13
N MET A 203 5.91 -3.37 10.10
CA MET A 203 4.46 -3.49 10.24
C MET A 203 3.95 -4.91 9.99
N LEU A 204 4.80 -5.84 9.54
CA LEU A 204 4.39 -7.14 9.02
C LEU A 204 3.59 -7.95 10.05
N ASN A 205 4.13 -8.13 11.26
CA ASN A 205 3.45 -8.90 12.30
C ASN A 205 2.16 -8.22 12.78
N THR A 206 2.13 -6.88 12.85
CA THR A 206 0.89 -6.16 13.20
C THR A 206 -0.18 -6.30 12.12
N ILE A 207 0.21 -6.32 10.84
CA ILE A 207 -0.69 -6.64 9.72
C ILE A 207 -1.22 -8.08 9.86
N MET A 208 -0.35 -9.06 10.14
CA MET A 208 -0.76 -10.46 10.33
C MET A 208 -1.79 -10.60 11.45
N GLU A 209 -1.57 -9.97 12.61
CA GLU A 209 -2.53 -9.99 13.70
C GLU A 209 -3.83 -9.26 13.38
N SER A 210 -3.77 -8.18 12.59
CA SER A 210 -4.97 -7.48 12.13
C SER A 210 -5.81 -8.36 11.21
N ILE A 211 -5.17 -9.10 10.29
CA ILE A 211 -5.83 -10.07 9.40
C ILE A 211 -6.47 -11.18 10.26
N ARG A 212 -5.75 -11.76 11.23
CA ARG A 212 -6.26 -12.78 12.15
C ARG A 212 -7.46 -12.29 12.94
N TYR A 213 -7.34 -11.13 13.57
CA TYR A 213 -8.43 -10.56 14.36
C TYR A 213 -9.69 -10.36 13.52
N LEU A 214 -9.58 -9.82 12.30
CA LEU A 214 -10.75 -9.63 11.44
C LEU A 214 -11.33 -10.97 10.94
N ALA A 215 -10.50 -11.93 10.55
CA ALA A 215 -10.96 -13.24 10.12
C ALA A 215 -11.70 -14.00 11.23
N VAL A 216 -11.12 -14.07 12.42
CA VAL A 216 -11.68 -14.83 13.55
C VAL A 216 -12.81 -14.07 14.23
N ASN A 217 -12.56 -12.84 14.67
CA ASN A 217 -13.47 -12.10 15.55
C ASN A 217 -14.60 -11.37 14.80
N PHE A 218 -14.48 -11.17 13.49
CA PHE A 218 -15.51 -10.48 12.71
C PHE A 218 -16.15 -11.36 11.63
N LEU A 219 -15.36 -12.11 10.86
CA LEU A 219 -15.87 -13.03 9.84
C LEU A 219 -16.24 -14.42 10.39
N GLY A 220 -15.87 -14.72 11.63
CA GLY A 220 -16.20 -15.99 12.31
C GLY A 220 -15.48 -17.20 11.72
N ARG A 221 -14.27 -17.01 11.17
CA ARG A 221 -13.51 -18.07 10.49
C ARG A 221 -12.63 -18.84 11.49
N SER A 222 -12.80 -20.15 11.53
CA SER A 222 -12.00 -21.09 12.33
C SER A 222 -11.33 -22.18 11.49
N GLU A 223 -11.88 -22.47 10.31
CA GLU A 223 -11.45 -23.60 9.51
C GLU A 223 -10.09 -23.34 8.84
N PRO A 224 -9.16 -24.31 8.86
CA PRO A 224 -7.89 -24.20 8.15
C PRO A 224 -8.07 -23.88 6.66
N ASN A 225 -7.21 -23.03 6.12
CA ASN A 225 -7.22 -22.61 4.71
C ASN A 225 -8.57 -22.05 4.22
N SER A 226 -9.37 -21.46 5.11
CA SER A 226 -10.68 -20.89 4.75
C SER A 226 -10.61 -19.44 4.27
N VAL A 227 -9.52 -18.72 4.55
CA VAL A 227 -9.38 -17.29 4.22
C VAL A 227 -8.22 -17.04 3.27
N THR A 228 -8.48 -16.31 2.19
CA THR A 228 -7.45 -15.80 1.27
C THR A 228 -7.21 -14.31 1.49
N VAL A 229 -5.95 -13.92 1.38
CA VAL A 229 -5.56 -12.51 1.40
C VAL A 229 -5.45 -11.98 -0.03
N LEU A 230 -6.09 -10.84 -0.28
CA LEU A 230 -5.92 -10.03 -1.48
C LEU A 230 -5.17 -8.76 -1.09
N THR A 231 -4.09 -8.43 -1.77
CA THR A 231 -3.27 -7.25 -1.45
C THR A 231 -3.14 -6.29 -2.63
N PHE A 232 -3.28 -5.00 -2.35
CA PHE A 232 -3.35 -3.94 -3.35
C PHE A 232 -2.51 -2.73 -2.95
N GLY A 233 -2.03 -1.98 -3.93
CA GLY A 233 -1.41 -0.70 -3.67
C GLY A 233 -1.00 0.07 -4.92
N HIS A 234 -0.91 1.39 -4.75
CA HIS A 234 -0.46 2.34 -5.77
C HIS A 234 0.83 3.06 -5.36
N SER A 235 1.71 3.37 -6.31
CA SER A 235 2.95 4.12 -6.08
C SER A 235 3.85 3.40 -5.05
N LEU A 236 4.28 4.07 -3.98
CA LEU A 236 4.93 3.41 -2.85
C LEU A 236 4.12 2.23 -2.29
N GLY A 237 2.80 2.36 -2.19
CA GLY A 237 1.92 1.28 -1.75
C GLY A 237 1.97 0.08 -2.69
N GLY A 238 2.19 0.33 -3.99
CA GLY A 238 2.45 -0.70 -5.00
C GLY A 238 3.73 -1.50 -4.72
N ALA A 239 4.81 -0.81 -4.31
CA ALA A 239 6.04 -1.48 -3.89
C ALA A 239 5.86 -2.25 -2.58
N MET A 240 5.12 -1.69 -1.62
CA MET A 240 4.84 -2.34 -0.34
C MET A 240 3.96 -3.58 -0.48
N THR A 241 2.90 -3.54 -1.31
CA THR A 241 2.07 -4.73 -1.57
C THR A 241 2.86 -5.84 -2.26
N THR A 242 3.80 -5.47 -3.13
CA THR A 242 4.72 -6.43 -3.78
C THR A 242 5.65 -7.06 -2.74
N LEU A 243 6.25 -6.27 -1.85
CA LEU A 243 7.08 -6.81 -0.77
C LEU A 243 6.28 -7.62 0.24
N PHE A 244 5.07 -7.19 0.59
CA PHE A 244 4.19 -7.90 1.52
C PHE A 244 3.81 -9.27 0.98
N SER A 245 3.39 -9.38 -0.29
CA SER A 245 3.08 -10.68 -0.90
C SER A 245 4.31 -11.60 -1.00
N TYR A 246 5.50 -11.04 -1.23
CA TYR A 246 6.74 -11.81 -1.16
C TYR A 246 6.97 -12.38 0.24
N LEU A 247 6.93 -11.51 1.25
CA LEU A 247 7.15 -11.89 2.64
C LEU A 247 6.07 -12.85 3.13
N TRP A 248 4.82 -12.67 2.73
CA TRP A 248 3.72 -13.61 2.99
C TRP A 248 4.05 -15.02 2.51
N SER A 249 4.53 -15.16 1.27
CA SER A 249 4.90 -16.48 0.72
C SER A 249 5.99 -17.16 1.55
N LYS A 250 6.92 -16.38 2.13
CA LYS A 250 7.97 -16.87 3.05
C LYS A 250 7.42 -17.18 4.44
N LEU A 251 6.52 -16.36 4.99
CA LEU A 251 5.90 -16.63 6.29
C LEU A 251 5.13 -17.96 6.26
N LYS A 252 4.45 -18.26 5.15
CA LYS A 252 3.68 -19.50 5.02
C LYS A 252 4.52 -20.77 4.88
N THR A 253 5.84 -20.68 4.68
CA THR A 253 6.73 -21.84 4.79
C THR A 253 7.16 -22.12 6.23
N ASN A 254 7.03 -21.15 7.14
CA ASN A 254 7.38 -21.30 8.56
C ASN A 254 6.28 -22.04 9.33
N ASP A 255 6.67 -23.06 10.11
CA ASP A 255 5.74 -23.93 10.84
C ASP A 255 4.88 -23.20 11.87
N PHE A 256 5.34 -22.07 12.40
CA PHE A 256 4.54 -21.24 13.30
C PHE A 256 3.24 -20.76 12.62
N TYR A 257 3.32 -20.31 11.36
CA TYR A 257 2.15 -19.82 10.61
C TYR A 257 1.34 -20.92 9.93
N LYS A 258 1.71 -22.19 10.15
CA LYS A 258 0.94 -23.38 9.74
C LYS A 258 0.10 -23.96 10.87
N ARG A 259 0.18 -23.39 12.08
CA ARG A 259 -0.58 -23.82 13.25
C ARG A 259 -1.69 -22.82 13.57
N SER A 260 -2.70 -23.28 14.28
CA SER A 260 -3.75 -22.42 14.83
C SER A 260 -3.16 -21.28 15.69
N PRO A 261 -3.68 -20.05 15.58
CA PRO A 261 -4.85 -19.63 14.78
C PRO A 261 -4.52 -19.14 13.36
N TYR A 262 -3.32 -19.38 12.84
CA TYR A 262 -2.84 -18.84 11.54
C TYR A 262 -3.03 -19.82 10.37
N ASP A 263 -3.31 -21.08 10.67
CA ASP A 263 -3.67 -22.12 9.72
C ASP A 263 -4.98 -21.82 8.97
N ILE A 264 -5.83 -20.93 9.50
CA ILE A 264 -7.03 -20.42 8.81
C ILE A 264 -6.72 -19.76 7.45
N PHE A 265 -5.48 -19.29 7.25
CA PHE A 265 -5.08 -18.60 6.03
C PHE A 265 -4.50 -19.54 4.98
N LYS A 266 -5.04 -19.45 3.76
CA LYS A 266 -4.46 -20.08 2.57
C LYS A 266 -3.03 -19.58 2.36
N ALA A 267 -2.14 -20.47 1.92
CA ALA A 267 -0.78 -20.08 1.56
C ALA A 267 -0.73 -19.15 0.32
N PRO A 268 -1.49 -19.42 -0.77
CA PRO A 268 -1.57 -18.52 -1.90
C PRO A 268 -2.09 -17.12 -1.55
N ILE A 269 -1.48 -16.09 -2.14
CA ILE A 269 -1.90 -14.69 -2.01
C ILE A 269 -2.13 -14.06 -3.39
N PHE A 270 -3.15 -13.20 -3.51
CA PHE A 270 -3.38 -12.40 -4.70
C PHE A 270 -2.80 -10.99 -4.54
N CYS A 271 -2.04 -10.50 -5.52
CA CYS A 271 -1.39 -9.20 -5.46
C CYS A 271 -1.56 -8.41 -6.77
N VAL A 272 -2.10 -7.19 -6.67
CA VAL A 272 -2.07 -6.21 -7.77
C VAL A 272 -1.32 -4.95 -7.35
N SER A 273 -0.28 -4.62 -8.10
CA SER A 273 0.60 -3.49 -7.84
C SER A 273 0.50 -2.46 -8.97
N LEU A 274 0.10 -1.23 -8.64
CA LEU A 274 -0.11 -0.14 -9.60
C LEU A 274 1.02 0.89 -9.50
N GLY A 275 1.66 1.26 -10.61
CA GLY A 275 2.61 2.37 -10.65
C GLY A 275 3.79 2.23 -9.70
N ALA A 276 4.15 1.01 -9.32
CA ALA A 276 5.14 0.77 -8.27
C ALA A 276 6.58 1.02 -8.77
N PRO A 277 7.44 1.63 -7.94
CA PRO A 277 8.88 1.67 -8.18
C PRO A 277 9.50 0.28 -8.00
N ARG A 278 10.74 0.10 -8.49
CA ARG A 278 11.55 -1.07 -8.20
C ARG A 278 11.98 -1.04 -6.73
N CYS A 279 11.83 -2.16 -6.03
CA CYS A 279 12.18 -2.25 -4.61
C CYS A 279 13.02 -3.48 -4.24
N MET A 280 13.34 -4.34 -5.22
CA MET A 280 14.12 -5.55 -5.05
C MET A 280 15.34 -5.52 -5.97
N ASN A 281 16.40 -6.25 -5.64
CA ASN A 281 17.43 -6.61 -6.61
C ASN A 281 16.99 -7.79 -7.49
N VAL A 282 17.86 -8.22 -8.41
CA VAL A 282 17.54 -9.33 -9.33
C VAL A 282 17.27 -10.65 -8.60
N TYR A 283 18.01 -10.97 -7.53
CA TYR A 283 17.85 -12.23 -6.80
C TYR A 283 16.50 -12.32 -6.10
N ALA A 284 16.12 -11.32 -5.30
CA ALA A 284 14.81 -11.28 -4.66
C ALA A 284 13.66 -11.23 -5.69
N SER A 285 13.86 -10.51 -6.80
CA SER A 285 12.91 -10.43 -7.91
C SER A 285 12.67 -11.77 -8.62
N ASP A 286 13.72 -12.57 -8.79
CA ASP A 286 13.62 -13.87 -9.46
C ASP A 286 13.00 -14.90 -8.53
N ASP A 287 13.35 -14.86 -7.24
CA ASP A 287 12.74 -15.73 -6.24
C ASP A 287 11.24 -15.42 -6.01
N TYR A 288 10.87 -14.13 -6.05
CA TYR A 288 9.47 -13.74 -6.17
C TYR A 288 8.81 -14.40 -7.38
N CYS A 289 9.48 -14.38 -8.54
CA CYS A 289 8.92 -14.93 -9.76
C CYS A 289 8.71 -16.44 -9.67
N LYS A 290 9.60 -17.18 -9.00
CA LYS A 290 9.40 -18.61 -8.69
C LYS A 290 8.17 -18.84 -7.82
N SER A 291 7.91 -17.95 -6.87
CA SER A 291 6.69 -17.98 -6.06
C SER A 291 5.42 -17.72 -6.91
N VAL A 292 5.54 -16.91 -7.97
CA VAL A 292 4.46 -16.73 -8.95
C VAL A 292 4.28 -17.96 -9.84
N GLN A 293 5.38 -18.56 -10.31
CA GLN A 293 5.34 -19.77 -11.14
C GLN A 293 4.70 -20.96 -10.40
N SER A 294 4.99 -21.12 -9.10
CA SER A 294 4.45 -22.18 -8.24
C SER A 294 3.02 -21.92 -7.75
N GLY A 295 2.40 -20.78 -8.09
CA GLY A 295 1.03 -20.46 -7.67
C GLY A 295 0.90 -19.99 -6.21
N LEU A 296 2.01 -19.79 -5.49
CA LEU A 296 1.99 -19.18 -4.16
C LEU A 296 1.65 -17.69 -4.20
N ILE A 297 1.93 -17.02 -5.32
CA ILE A 297 1.57 -15.62 -5.54
C ILE A 297 0.89 -15.48 -6.91
N THR A 298 -0.38 -15.10 -6.92
CA THR A 298 -1.03 -14.62 -8.15
C THR A 298 -0.77 -13.13 -8.27
N PHE A 299 0.04 -12.72 -9.26
CA PHE A 299 0.57 -11.36 -9.35
C PHE A 299 0.23 -10.65 -10.65
N LYS A 300 -0.22 -9.40 -10.54
CA LYS A 300 -0.28 -8.45 -11.65
C LYS A 300 0.39 -7.12 -11.30
N ARG A 301 1.27 -6.67 -12.17
CA ARG A 301 1.90 -5.36 -12.14
C ARG A 301 1.34 -4.49 -13.24
N ILE A 302 0.85 -3.32 -12.89
CA ILE A 302 0.19 -2.42 -13.84
C ILE A 302 0.90 -1.08 -13.87
N VAL A 303 1.10 -0.58 -15.09
CA VAL A 303 1.77 0.70 -15.35
C VAL A 303 0.98 1.49 -16.38
N THR A 304 0.81 2.78 -16.14
CA THR A 304 0.34 3.71 -17.17
C THR A 304 1.53 4.22 -17.98
N LYS A 305 1.43 4.20 -19.32
CA LYS A 305 2.45 4.73 -20.24
C LYS A 305 2.74 6.19 -19.88
N GLY A 306 4.03 6.52 -19.78
CA GLY A 306 4.49 7.85 -19.35
C GLY A 306 4.68 8.00 -17.84
N ASP A 307 4.19 7.08 -17.00
CA ASP A 307 4.44 7.12 -15.56
C ASP A 307 5.95 6.96 -15.25
N PRO A 308 6.60 7.96 -14.62
CA PRO A 308 8.02 7.87 -14.27
C PRO A 308 8.33 6.92 -13.11
N VAL A 309 7.39 6.66 -12.20
CA VAL A 309 7.66 5.98 -10.92
C VAL A 309 8.11 4.54 -11.12
N PRO A 310 7.50 3.73 -12.02
CA PRO A 310 8.01 2.40 -12.35
C PRO A 310 9.40 2.38 -12.97
N GLY A 311 9.87 3.51 -13.48
CA GLY A 311 11.23 3.71 -13.98
C GLY A 311 12.26 3.90 -12.86
N LEU A 312 11.85 4.04 -11.60
CA LEU A 312 12.71 4.38 -10.47
C LEU A 312 12.78 3.26 -9.41
N PRO A 313 13.90 3.12 -8.69
CA PRO A 313 15.23 3.60 -9.06
C PRO A 313 15.68 3.01 -10.41
N LYS A 314 16.69 3.62 -11.05
CA LYS A 314 17.18 3.16 -12.36
C LYS A 314 17.70 1.71 -12.27
N LYS A 315 17.47 0.90 -13.30
CA LYS A 315 17.93 -0.51 -13.35
C LYS A 315 19.46 -0.66 -13.15
N ILE A 316 20.23 0.31 -13.63
CA ILE A 316 21.71 0.34 -13.50
C ILE A 316 22.15 0.33 -12.04
N ALA A 317 21.32 0.79 -11.11
CA ALA A 317 21.58 0.71 -9.68
C ALA A 317 21.43 -0.70 -9.08
N GLY A 318 21.10 -1.73 -9.89
CA GLY A 318 20.93 -3.11 -9.42
C GLY A 318 19.51 -3.47 -8.97
N PHE A 319 18.55 -2.56 -9.17
CA PHE A 319 17.14 -2.81 -8.86
C PHE A 319 16.40 -3.47 -10.04
N SER A 320 15.46 -4.36 -9.71
CA SER A 320 14.61 -5.08 -10.65
C SER A 320 13.13 -5.04 -10.22
N HIS A 321 12.25 -5.17 -11.20
CA HIS A 321 10.84 -5.54 -10.97
C HIS A 321 10.72 -7.06 -10.99
N PRO A 322 9.79 -7.65 -10.22
CA PRO A 322 9.50 -9.08 -10.31
C PRO A 322 9.36 -9.57 -11.75
N CYS A 323 9.84 -10.79 -12.00
CA CYS A 323 9.78 -11.44 -13.32
C CYS A 323 10.37 -10.61 -14.48
N SER A 324 11.42 -9.81 -14.23
CA SER A 324 12.02 -8.92 -15.24
C SER A 324 13.49 -9.20 -15.56
N SER A 325 14.07 -10.27 -15.00
CA SER A 325 15.39 -10.78 -15.41
C SER A 325 15.34 -11.32 -16.84
N LYS A 326 16.51 -11.59 -17.42
CA LYS A 326 16.61 -12.11 -18.79
C LYS A 326 15.95 -13.49 -18.90
N GLU A 327 16.24 -14.37 -17.94
CA GLU A 327 15.71 -15.73 -17.84
C GLU A 327 14.18 -15.72 -17.72
N MET A 328 13.63 -15.03 -16.70
CA MET A 328 12.18 -14.97 -16.50
C MET A 328 11.42 -14.35 -17.68
N LYS A 329 12.07 -13.47 -18.45
CA LYS A 329 11.48 -12.93 -19.70
C LYS A 329 11.47 -13.96 -20.82
N ALA A 330 12.52 -14.78 -20.93
CA ALA A 330 12.58 -15.88 -21.88
C ALA A 330 11.44 -16.88 -21.61
N ASP A 331 11.13 -17.13 -20.33
CA ASP A 331 10.02 -17.98 -19.88
C ASP A 331 8.62 -17.35 -20.06
N GLY A 332 8.52 -16.16 -20.66
CA GLY A 332 7.25 -15.47 -20.87
C GLY A 332 6.60 -14.89 -19.60
N MET A 333 7.24 -15.02 -18.43
CA MET A 333 6.65 -14.58 -17.15
C MET A 333 6.32 -13.09 -17.14
N ARG A 334 7.16 -12.27 -17.77
CA ARG A 334 6.91 -10.82 -17.86
C ARG A 334 5.57 -10.51 -18.52
N LYS A 335 5.21 -11.22 -19.59
CA LYS A 335 3.93 -11.03 -20.30
C LYS A 335 2.75 -11.47 -19.45
N ARG A 336 2.90 -12.55 -18.66
CA ARG A 336 1.86 -13.05 -17.76
C ARG A 336 1.53 -12.06 -16.64
N VAL A 337 2.56 -11.48 -16.03
CA VAL A 337 2.40 -10.70 -14.79
C VAL A 337 2.33 -9.19 -15.00
N ASN A 338 2.40 -8.67 -16.22
CA ASN A 338 2.48 -7.24 -16.45
C ASN A 338 1.43 -6.72 -17.44
N GLU A 339 0.93 -5.52 -17.16
CA GLU A 339 0.03 -4.74 -18.01
C GLU A 339 0.58 -3.31 -18.16
N ASP A 340 1.03 -2.97 -19.36
CA ASP A 340 1.45 -1.62 -19.72
C ASP A 340 0.31 -0.92 -20.47
N CYS A 341 -0.42 -0.05 -19.77
CA CYS A 341 -1.66 0.56 -20.20
C CYS A 341 -1.46 1.96 -20.78
N SER A 342 -2.20 2.32 -21.83
CA SER A 342 -2.19 3.69 -22.38
C SER A 342 -2.71 4.72 -21.38
N ASP A 343 -2.16 5.93 -21.45
CA ASP A 343 -2.69 7.08 -20.70
C ASP A 343 -4.01 7.56 -21.35
N VAL A 344 -5.04 7.70 -20.53
CA VAL A 344 -6.38 8.19 -20.93
C VAL A 344 -6.72 9.52 -20.26
N LEU A 345 -5.72 10.24 -19.73
CA LEU A 345 -5.89 11.57 -19.17
C LEU A 345 -5.95 12.64 -20.28
N SER A 346 -6.99 13.47 -20.29
CA SER A 346 -6.96 14.71 -21.07
C SER A 346 -6.11 15.77 -20.39
N LYS A 347 -5.31 16.52 -21.15
CA LYS A 347 -4.40 17.54 -20.61
C LYS A 347 -5.15 18.78 -20.12
N VAL A 348 -6.25 19.17 -20.78
CA VAL A 348 -7.06 20.35 -20.44
C VAL A 348 -8.53 20.10 -20.81
N PRO A 349 -9.48 20.12 -19.85
CA PRO A 349 -9.25 20.01 -18.41
C PRO A 349 -8.62 18.65 -18.04
N LEU A 350 -8.00 18.55 -16.86
CA LEU A 350 -7.48 17.28 -16.34
C LEU A 350 -8.64 16.36 -15.93
N LYS A 351 -9.06 15.50 -16.86
CA LYS A 351 -10.13 14.51 -16.63
C LYS A 351 -9.84 13.21 -17.39
N PRO A 352 -10.40 12.07 -16.97
CA PRO A 352 -10.33 10.85 -17.75
C PRO A 352 -11.14 11.02 -19.05
N LYS A 353 -10.61 10.51 -20.15
CA LYS A 353 -11.33 10.38 -21.42
C LYS A 353 -12.11 9.07 -21.43
N TYR A 354 -13.30 9.07 -20.83
CA TYR A 354 -14.13 7.87 -20.72
C TYR A 354 -14.58 7.28 -22.07
N ASP A 355 -14.55 8.10 -23.12
CA ASP A 355 -14.79 7.70 -24.52
C ASP A 355 -13.57 7.06 -25.21
N SER A 356 -12.40 7.12 -24.58
CA SER A 356 -11.15 6.57 -25.10
C SER A 356 -10.85 5.24 -24.43
N SER A 357 -10.61 4.19 -25.21
CA SER A 357 -10.22 2.89 -24.68
C SER A 357 -8.83 2.89 -24.03
N ILE A 358 -8.70 2.23 -22.87
CA ILE A 358 -7.39 1.87 -22.32
C ILE A 358 -6.87 0.65 -23.08
N LYS A 359 -5.72 0.82 -23.75
CA LYS A 359 -4.98 -0.26 -24.40
C LYS A 359 -3.87 -0.72 -23.47
N CYS A 360 -4.03 -1.90 -22.87
CA CYS A 360 -2.99 -2.56 -22.09
C CYS A 360 -2.30 -3.62 -22.94
N GLU A 361 -0.97 -3.64 -22.87
CA GLU A 361 -0.17 -4.65 -23.55
C GLU A 361 0.70 -5.41 -22.53
N PRO A 362 0.93 -6.71 -22.72
CA PRO A 362 1.74 -7.53 -21.80
C PRO A 362 3.17 -7.01 -21.62
N GLN A 363 3.71 -6.36 -22.65
CA GLN A 363 5.07 -5.82 -22.65
C GLN A 363 5.23 -4.84 -23.81
N ASN A 364 5.32 -3.54 -23.53
CA ASN A 364 5.76 -2.58 -24.55
C ASN A 364 7.23 -2.20 -24.29
N SER A 365 8.11 -2.37 -25.29
CA SER A 365 9.55 -2.10 -25.15
C SER A 365 9.88 -0.60 -24.98
N ASN A 366 8.91 0.29 -25.24
CA ASN A 366 9.09 1.73 -25.31
C ASN A 366 8.22 2.51 -24.28
N ILE A 367 7.99 1.96 -23.08
CA ILE A 367 7.15 2.59 -22.01
C ILE A 367 7.64 4.00 -21.62
N ILE A 368 8.90 4.33 -21.92
CA ILE A 368 9.57 5.54 -21.45
C ILE A 368 10.17 6.33 -22.63
N THR A 369 9.38 6.69 -23.63
CA THR A 369 9.83 7.68 -24.63
C THR A 369 9.47 9.10 -24.22
N THR A 370 8.42 9.29 -23.41
CA THR A 370 8.03 10.59 -22.85
C THR A 370 7.57 10.44 -21.39
N TYR A 371 8.34 11.00 -20.44
CA TYR A 371 7.94 11.04 -19.04
C TYR A 371 6.80 12.04 -18.84
N ASN A 372 5.65 11.57 -18.38
CA ASN A 372 4.52 12.39 -17.97
C ASN A 372 4.16 12.06 -16.51
N PRO A 373 4.63 12.87 -15.53
CA PRO A 373 4.24 12.77 -14.13
C PRO A 373 2.74 12.65 -13.85
N LEU A 374 1.89 13.24 -14.71
CA LEU A 374 0.44 13.18 -14.54
C LEU A 374 -0.12 11.78 -14.81
N SER A 375 0.55 10.98 -15.64
CA SER A 375 0.17 9.58 -15.90
C SER A 375 0.28 8.71 -14.65
N HIS A 376 1.10 9.11 -13.66
CA HIS A 376 1.13 8.47 -12.34
C HIS A 376 -0.15 8.69 -11.52
N THR A 377 -1.04 9.59 -11.96
CA THR A 377 -2.25 9.95 -11.19
C THR A 377 -3.54 9.44 -11.80
N LEU A 378 -3.45 8.54 -12.79
CA LEU A 378 -4.61 7.94 -13.43
C LEU A 378 -4.37 6.46 -13.74
N TYR A 379 -5.22 5.60 -13.19
CA TYR A 379 -5.17 4.14 -13.39
C TYR A 379 -6.59 3.61 -13.57
N PHE A 380 -6.88 2.98 -14.72
CA PHE A 380 -8.23 2.49 -15.06
C PHE A 380 -9.33 3.55 -14.86
N TYR A 381 -9.06 4.76 -15.36
CA TYR A 381 -9.92 5.96 -15.20
C TYR A 381 -10.11 6.46 -13.75
N ILE A 382 -9.54 5.81 -12.74
CA ILE A 382 -9.56 6.28 -11.35
C ILE A 382 -8.48 7.33 -11.13
N MET A 383 -8.89 8.52 -10.68
CA MET A 383 -8.02 9.67 -10.48
C MET A 383 -7.40 9.70 -9.09
N TYR A 384 -6.13 10.11 -9.03
CA TYR A 384 -5.36 10.33 -7.80
C TYR A 384 -4.86 11.79 -7.70
N ILE A 385 -5.41 12.71 -8.50
CA ILE A 385 -4.89 14.08 -8.65
C ILE A 385 -4.99 14.85 -7.33
N LYS A 386 -6.12 14.78 -6.63
CA LYS A 386 -6.26 15.42 -5.30
C LYS A 386 -5.59 14.63 -4.19
N ALA A 387 -5.30 13.35 -4.42
CA ALA A 387 -4.64 12.47 -3.47
C ALA A 387 -3.12 12.66 -3.40
N VAL A 388 -2.50 13.06 -4.52
CA VAL A 388 -1.06 13.29 -4.65
C VAL A 388 -0.83 14.75 -5.02
N ASP A 389 -0.24 15.54 -4.13
CA ASP A 389 0.22 16.90 -4.49
C ASP A 389 1.46 16.74 -5.39
N ILE A 390 1.25 16.55 -6.70
CA ILE A 390 2.29 16.26 -7.69
C ILE A 390 3.39 17.33 -7.64
N GLY A 391 3.01 18.61 -7.61
CA GLY A 391 3.95 19.72 -7.55
C GLY A 391 4.85 19.68 -6.32
N LYS A 392 4.30 19.38 -5.14
CA LYS A 392 5.08 19.22 -3.91
C LYS A 392 5.78 17.88 -3.82
N PHE A 393 5.24 16.82 -4.40
CA PHE A 393 5.83 15.49 -4.46
C PHE A 393 7.15 15.50 -5.21
N PHE A 394 7.17 16.09 -6.41
CA PHE A 394 8.41 16.26 -7.20
C PHE A 394 9.40 17.22 -6.55
N LYS A 395 8.92 18.20 -5.78
CA LYS A 395 9.77 19.12 -5.00
C LYS A 395 10.18 18.55 -3.63
N GLY A 396 9.70 17.36 -3.23
CA GLY A 396 9.93 16.79 -1.90
C GLY A 396 9.32 17.57 -0.73
N MET A 397 8.37 18.47 -0.99
CA MET A 397 7.80 19.43 -0.03
C MET A 397 6.37 19.09 0.39
N VAL A 398 6.04 17.83 0.71
CA VAL A 398 4.67 17.49 1.16
C VAL A 398 4.56 17.55 2.69
N THR A 399 3.57 18.30 3.19
CA THR A 399 3.24 18.45 4.60
C THR A 399 1.97 17.65 4.96
N GLN A 400 2.16 16.44 5.48
CA GLN A 400 1.22 15.81 6.41
C GLN A 400 2.05 15.19 7.54
N ARG A 401 1.45 15.02 8.72
CA ARG A 401 2.14 14.58 9.93
C ARG A 401 1.86 13.10 10.11
N GLU A 402 2.89 12.26 9.96
CA GLU A 402 2.84 10.87 10.41
C GLU A 402 2.55 10.80 11.92
N VAL A 403 2.26 9.60 12.44
CA VAL A 403 2.25 9.36 13.88
C VAL A 403 3.57 9.87 14.47
N ARG A 404 3.50 10.71 15.51
CA ARG A 404 4.71 11.29 16.07
C ARG A 404 5.52 10.20 16.76
N ARG A 405 6.83 10.24 16.59
CA ARG A 405 7.76 9.43 17.39
C ARG A 405 7.64 9.84 18.85
N THR A 406 8.04 8.95 19.76
CA THR A 406 8.22 9.31 21.16
C THR A 406 9.30 10.40 21.31
N LYS A 407 9.40 11.01 22.49
CA LYS A 407 10.49 11.97 22.80
C LYS A 407 11.88 11.40 22.61
N THR A 408 12.06 10.10 22.89
CA THR A 408 13.30 9.35 22.73
C THR A 408 13.55 8.94 21.28
N GLY A 409 12.62 9.23 20.37
CA GLY A 409 12.74 8.93 18.95
C GLY A 409 12.29 7.52 18.57
N GLN A 410 11.63 6.77 19.44
CA GLN A 410 11.10 5.44 19.13
C GLN A 410 9.94 5.51 18.14
N THR A 411 9.75 4.42 17.40
CA THR A 411 8.64 4.31 16.43
C THR A 411 7.34 4.03 17.18
N VAL A 412 6.32 4.84 16.92
CA VAL A 412 4.96 4.63 17.44
C VAL A 412 4.10 4.09 16.32
N VAL A 413 3.24 3.13 16.64
CA VAL A 413 2.20 2.60 15.76
C VAL A 413 0.84 2.98 16.33
N ARG A 414 -0.06 3.39 15.44
CA ARG A 414 -1.48 3.62 15.70
C ARG A 414 -2.27 2.48 15.07
N VAL A 415 -3.19 1.92 15.84
CA VAL A 415 -4.16 0.93 15.40
C VAL A 415 -5.54 1.57 15.51
N ASN A 416 -6.19 1.76 14.38
CA ASN A 416 -7.57 2.21 14.33
C ASN A 416 -8.45 1.01 13.96
N ILE A 417 -9.52 0.79 14.69
CA ILE A 417 -10.48 -0.29 14.47
C ILE A 417 -11.81 0.37 14.21
N GLY A 418 -12.30 0.25 12.98
CA GLY A 418 -13.48 0.96 12.55
C GLY A 418 -14.52 0.04 11.92
N ASN A 419 -15.77 0.48 12.02
CA ASN A 419 -16.90 0.08 11.20
C ASN A 419 -17.68 1.35 10.84
N GLN A 420 -18.87 1.24 10.24
CA GLN A 420 -19.68 2.42 10.00
C GLN A 420 -20.17 2.99 11.36
N GLY A 421 -19.87 4.26 11.60
CA GLY A 421 -20.31 5.00 12.79
C GLY A 421 -19.49 4.81 14.07
N SER A 422 -18.61 3.80 14.17
CA SER A 422 -17.70 3.62 15.30
C SER A 422 -16.24 3.52 14.86
N LEU A 423 -15.37 4.27 15.55
CA LEU A 423 -13.93 4.24 15.36
C LEU A 423 -13.26 4.20 16.74
N LYS A 424 -12.48 3.14 16.99
CA LYS A 424 -11.63 3.01 18.18
C LYS A 424 -10.17 3.16 17.78
N THR A 425 -9.37 3.73 18.67
CA THR A 425 -7.94 3.95 18.41
C THR A 425 -7.08 3.53 19.59
N ALA A 426 -5.94 2.92 19.29
CA ALA A 426 -4.88 2.62 20.23
C ALA A 426 -3.54 3.05 19.64
N PHE A 427 -2.60 3.41 20.53
CA PHE A 427 -1.23 3.71 20.15
C PHE A 427 -0.28 2.85 20.99
N PHE A 428 0.73 2.28 20.36
CA PHE A 428 1.78 1.54 21.07
C PHE A 428 3.16 1.91 20.52
N VAL A 429 4.19 1.70 21.33
CA VAL A 429 5.58 1.89 20.90
C VAL A 429 6.08 0.57 20.33
N LEU A 430 6.49 0.58 19.06
CA LEU A 430 6.90 -0.64 18.34
C LEU A 430 8.06 -1.34 19.03
N ASP A 431 9.00 -0.59 19.59
CA ASP A 431 10.16 -1.16 20.28
C ASP A 431 9.80 -1.80 21.62
N HIS A 432 8.61 -1.55 22.18
CA HIS A 432 8.16 -2.19 23.44
C HIS A 432 7.41 -3.50 23.20
N VAL A 433 6.91 -3.73 21.98
CA VAL A 433 6.29 -5.02 21.60
C VAL A 433 7.30 -5.99 21.00
N ARG A 434 8.49 -5.48 20.68
CA ARG A 434 9.67 -6.29 20.37
C ARG A 434 10.27 -6.73 21.68
N ASP A 435 9.82 -7.85 22.22
CA ASP A 435 10.30 -8.30 23.52
C ASP A 435 11.82 -8.42 23.57
N VAL A 436 12.33 -8.06 24.75
CA VAL A 436 13.64 -8.42 25.28
C VAL A 436 13.78 -9.94 25.10
N PRO A 437 14.89 -10.45 24.54
CA PRO A 437 15.05 -11.88 24.25
C PRO A 437 14.64 -12.72 25.46
N SER A 438 13.76 -13.70 25.26
CA SER A 438 13.48 -14.70 26.29
C SER A 438 14.80 -15.35 26.71
N ASP A 439 14.95 -15.69 27.99
CA ASP A 439 16.17 -16.32 28.48
C ASP A 439 16.50 -17.64 27.73
N ASP A 440 15.52 -18.26 27.07
CA ASP A 440 15.73 -19.40 26.17
C ASP A 440 16.62 -19.06 24.94
N ALA A 441 16.56 -17.83 24.42
CA ALA A 441 17.45 -17.37 23.34
C ALA A 441 18.89 -17.06 23.84
N ARG A 442 19.12 -17.03 25.16
CA ARG A 442 20.47 -17.00 25.74
C ARG A 442 21.07 -18.39 25.91
N ILE A 443 20.24 -19.42 26.06
CA ILE A 443 20.72 -20.79 26.26
C ILE A 443 21.34 -21.34 24.96
N GLU A 444 20.82 -21.00 23.79
CA GLU A 444 21.42 -21.42 22.50
C GLU A 444 22.75 -20.73 22.15
N LYS A 445 23.13 -19.64 22.84
CA LYS A 445 24.40 -18.93 22.59
C LYS A 445 25.57 -19.39 23.43
N ASN A 446 25.37 -20.31 24.38
CA ASN A 446 26.42 -20.79 25.27
C ASN A 446 26.98 -22.18 24.92
N THR A 447 26.64 -22.73 23.75
CA THR A 447 27.13 -24.06 23.32
C THR A 447 28.07 -24.06 22.11
N GLU A 448 28.49 -22.91 21.61
CA GLU A 448 29.53 -22.83 20.58
C GLU A 448 30.65 -21.88 21.01
N SER A 449 31.55 -22.39 21.84
CA SER A 449 32.89 -21.84 22.00
C SER A 449 33.92 -22.87 21.53
N GLU A 450 34.93 -22.36 20.81
CA GLU A 450 36.27 -22.93 20.58
C GLU A 450 36.45 -23.87 19.39
N THR A 451 36.81 -23.28 18.24
CA THR A 451 38.14 -23.53 17.64
C THR A 451 38.56 -22.40 16.68
N GLN A 452 39.82 -22.01 16.81
CA GLN A 452 40.51 -20.88 16.17
C GLN A 452 40.65 -20.96 14.64
N GLY A 453 40.80 -19.79 14.02
CA GLY A 453 41.40 -19.60 12.70
C GLY A 453 41.48 -18.12 12.30
N ASP A 454 42.56 -17.45 12.72
CA ASP A 454 42.97 -16.09 12.32
C ASP A 454 43.26 -15.99 10.81
N LEU A 455 42.91 -14.85 10.16
CA LEU A 455 43.72 -14.14 9.13
C LEU A 455 42.98 -12.94 8.47
N LEU A 456 43.42 -11.72 8.84
CA LEU A 456 43.64 -10.48 8.05
C LEU A 456 42.58 -9.89 7.06
N THR A 457 41.96 -8.77 7.49
CA THR A 457 41.77 -7.39 6.88
C THR A 457 41.63 -7.16 5.34
N PRO A 458 41.05 -6.03 4.82
CA PRO A 458 40.74 -4.74 5.46
C PRO A 458 39.34 -4.13 5.18
N ASP A 459 39.07 -3.06 5.91
CA ASP A 459 37.92 -2.14 5.88
C ASP A 459 37.29 -1.88 4.50
N GLN A 460 36.05 -2.33 4.35
CA GLN A 460 35.06 -1.69 3.48
C GLN A 460 34.13 -0.86 4.36
N PRO A 461 33.81 0.39 3.99
CA PRO A 461 32.91 1.22 4.79
C PRO A 461 31.56 0.52 4.89
N THR A 462 31.17 0.13 6.10
CA THR A 462 29.80 -0.27 6.40
C THR A 462 28.88 0.89 6.05
N VAL A 463 28.28 0.83 4.86
CA VAL A 463 27.29 1.81 4.39
C VAL A 463 26.05 1.67 5.26
N GLY A 464 26.05 2.35 6.42
CA GLY A 464 24.92 3.00 7.08
C GLY A 464 23.61 2.25 7.30
N GLY A 465 23.54 0.94 7.10
CA GLY A 465 22.39 0.11 7.42
C GLY A 465 22.60 -0.49 8.80
N GLY A 466 21.93 0.05 9.82
CA GLY A 466 21.89 -0.61 11.13
C GLY A 466 21.40 -2.05 10.98
N LYS A 467 21.90 -2.95 11.83
CA LYS A 467 21.47 -4.35 11.91
C LYS A 467 19.94 -4.37 12.03
N VAL A 468 19.23 -4.86 11.02
CA VAL A 468 17.80 -5.12 11.13
C VAL A 468 17.69 -6.45 11.84
N SER A 469 17.40 -6.42 13.14
CA SER A 469 16.87 -7.62 13.80
C SER A 469 15.58 -7.98 13.08
N GLU A 470 15.39 -9.26 12.75
CA GLU A 470 14.07 -9.76 12.35
C GLU A 470 13.04 -9.26 13.37
N ASP A 471 11.92 -8.77 12.88
CA ASP A 471 10.88 -8.15 13.71
C ASP A 471 10.37 -9.20 14.71
N ILE A 472 10.74 -9.04 15.99
CA ILE A 472 10.25 -9.89 17.07
C ILE A 472 8.75 -9.63 17.21
N LYS A 473 8.01 -10.74 17.30
CA LYS A 473 6.61 -10.90 16.88
C LYS A 473 5.64 -10.06 17.71
N MET A 474 4.81 -9.26 17.03
CA MET A 474 3.48 -8.93 17.58
C MET A 474 2.72 -10.25 17.74
N THR A 475 2.47 -10.69 18.98
CA THR A 475 1.70 -11.92 19.23
C THR A 475 0.20 -11.63 19.23
N LYS A 476 -0.59 -12.70 19.15
CA LYS A 476 -2.04 -12.63 19.31
C LYS A 476 -2.43 -11.94 20.62
N GLU A 477 -1.84 -12.35 21.74
CA GLU A 477 -2.17 -11.86 23.08
C GLU A 477 -1.91 -10.36 23.19
N LEU A 478 -0.74 -9.92 22.70
CA LEU A 478 -0.38 -8.50 22.70
C LEU A 478 -1.32 -7.67 21.83
N PHE A 479 -1.68 -8.19 20.65
CA PHE A 479 -2.62 -7.50 19.77
C PHE A 479 -4.03 -7.43 20.38
N ASP A 480 -4.49 -8.50 21.02
CA ASP A 480 -5.78 -8.53 21.71
C ASP A 480 -5.82 -7.50 22.88
N ILE A 481 -4.70 -7.30 23.59
CA ILE A 481 -4.54 -6.23 24.60
C ILE A 481 -4.64 -4.83 23.95
N ILE A 482 -3.95 -4.61 22.83
CA ILE A 482 -3.99 -3.32 22.10
C ILE A 482 -5.41 -3.01 21.65
N VAL A 483 -6.11 -4.00 21.09
CA VAL A 483 -7.49 -3.87 20.61
C VAL A 483 -8.46 -3.59 21.77
N SER A 484 -8.36 -4.33 22.87
CA SER A 484 -9.22 -4.12 24.04
C SER A 484 -8.97 -2.80 24.75
N SER A 485 -7.76 -2.25 24.64
CA SER A 485 -7.38 -0.94 25.17
C SER A 485 -7.77 0.23 24.25
N ALA A 486 -8.31 -0.03 23.05
CA ALA A 486 -8.61 1.01 22.08
C ALA A 486 -9.79 1.88 22.55
N THR A 487 -9.59 3.20 22.54
CA THR A 487 -10.58 4.19 22.99
C THR A 487 -11.43 4.68 21.83
N GLU A 488 -12.73 4.87 22.06
CA GLU A 488 -13.62 5.48 21.06
C GLU A 488 -13.20 6.91 20.73
N ILE A 489 -13.17 7.23 19.44
CA ILE A 489 -13.00 8.60 18.96
C ILE A 489 -14.38 9.22 18.85
N PRO A 490 -14.65 10.36 19.51
CA PRO A 490 -15.91 11.07 19.35
C PRO A 490 -16.14 11.45 17.89
N GLN A 491 -17.36 11.22 17.38
CA GLN A 491 -17.73 11.55 16.01
C GLN A 491 -17.39 13.02 15.69
N GLY A 492 -16.63 13.24 14.62
CA GLY A 492 -16.23 14.58 14.18
C GLY A 492 -14.86 15.05 14.67
N ASN A 493 -14.20 14.31 15.57
CA ASN A 493 -12.82 14.58 16.01
C ASN A 493 -11.75 13.84 15.18
N ASP A 494 -12.13 13.27 14.05
CA ASP A 494 -11.35 12.31 13.25
C ASP A 494 -10.23 12.91 12.39
N ARG A 495 -9.66 14.03 12.83
CA ARG A 495 -8.43 14.53 12.23
C ARG A 495 -7.36 13.48 12.49
N ASN A 496 -6.82 12.86 11.42
CA ASN A 496 -5.67 11.93 11.41
C ASN A 496 -4.87 12.02 12.71
N LEU A 497 -5.24 11.21 13.71
CA LEU A 497 -4.64 11.34 15.04
C LEU A 497 -3.17 10.97 14.91
N THR A 498 -2.32 11.97 15.11
CA THR A 498 -0.86 11.80 15.05
C THR A 498 -0.26 11.54 16.42
N GLU A 499 -1.04 11.72 17.48
CA GLU A 499 -0.67 11.51 18.87
C GLU A 499 -1.86 10.88 19.60
N PRO A 500 -1.62 10.16 20.72
CA PRO A 500 -2.69 9.61 21.54
C PRO A 500 -3.57 10.72 22.13
N ILE A 501 -4.89 10.50 22.20
CA ILE A 501 -5.87 11.47 22.73
C ILE A 501 -5.58 11.80 24.19
N THR A 502 -5.28 10.78 24.99
CA THR A 502 -4.97 10.90 26.42
C THR A 502 -3.48 11.15 26.69
N GLY A 503 -2.65 11.20 25.64
CA GLY A 503 -1.19 11.16 25.76
C GLY A 503 -0.64 9.80 26.22
N GLN A 504 -1.48 8.78 26.41
CA GLN A 504 -1.07 7.46 26.87
C GLN A 504 -0.80 6.52 25.71
N TYR A 505 0.26 5.72 25.85
CA TYR A 505 0.53 4.57 25.00
C TYR A 505 0.07 3.31 25.72
N VAL A 506 -0.44 2.33 24.98
CA VAL A 506 -0.66 0.99 25.53
C VAL A 506 0.70 0.44 25.95
N ASN A 507 0.88 0.20 27.25
CA ASN A 507 2.07 -0.49 27.74
C ASN A 507 1.84 -1.98 27.67
N VAL A 508 2.56 -2.61 26.75
CA VAL A 508 2.32 -3.99 26.37
C VAL A 508 2.99 -4.96 27.36
N ILE A 509 3.95 -4.49 28.15
CA ILE A 509 4.68 -5.29 29.16
C ILE A 509 3.78 -5.67 30.36
N ASP A 510 2.81 -4.82 30.74
CA ASP A 510 1.98 -5.05 31.94
C ASP A 510 0.48 -5.22 31.62
N GLY A 511 0.09 -5.16 30.35
CA GLY A 511 -1.33 -5.15 29.94
C GLY A 511 -2.15 -3.97 30.51
N ARG A 512 -1.49 -2.97 31.10
CA ARG A 512 -2.10 -1.79 31.72
C ARG A 512 -1.67 -0.53 30.98
N PRO A 513 -2.57 0.43 30.70
CA PRO A 513 -2.16 1.72 30.16
C PRO A 513 -1.26 2.43 31.19
N THR A 514 0.01 2.68 30.84
CA THR A 514 0.90 3.46 31.71
C THR A 514 0.95 4.91 31.25
N SER A 515 0.78 5.83 32.20
CA SER A 515 1.05 7.24 31.97
C SER A 515 2.56 7.44 31.85
N THR A 516 3.09 7.60 30.64
CA THR A 516 4.48 8.04 30.46
C THR A 516 4.57 9.34 29.67
N SER A 517 5.63 10.10 29.97
CA SER A 517 5.72 11.54 29.86
C SER A 517 5.39 12.15 28.48
N ASN A 518 4.53 13.18 28.50
CA ASN A 518 4.20 14.22 27.51
C ASN A 518 4.87 14.15 26.12
N THR A 519 4.13 14.39 25.04
CA THR A 519 4.67 14.43 23.68
C THR A 519 5.69 15.57 23.46
N GLY A 520 6.73 15.30 22.66
CA GLY A 520 7.84 16.23 22.41
C GLY A 520 7.59 17.13 21.21
N GLY A 521 7.06 18.34 21.43
CA GLY A 521 7.09 19.39 20.41
C GLY A 521 8.49 19.98 20.26
N LYS A 522 8.99 20.13 19.02
CA LYS A 522 10.11 21.03 18.73
C LYS A 522 9.72 22.43 19.20
N LYS A 523 10.20 22.86 20.37
CA LYS A 523 10.20 24.28 20.73
C LYS A 523 11.04 24.98 19.65
N ASN A 524 10.40 25.75 18.79
CA ASN A 524 11.10 26.69 17.91
C ASN A 524 11.93 27.60 18.82
N LYS A 525 13.23 27.33 18.97
CA LYS A 525 14.17 28.29 19.51
C LYS A 525 14.11 29.49 18.56
N LYS A 526 13.36 30.54 18.94
CA LYS A 526 13.47 31.86 18.33
C LYS A 526 14.96 32.22 18.39
N ARG A 527 15.65 32.12 17.26
CA ARG A 527 16.99 32.66 17.09
C ARG A 527 16.86 34.15 17.39
N LYS A 528 17.38 34.60 18.55
CA LYS A 528 17.57 36.02 18.82
C LYS A 528 18.55 36.51 17.77
N THR A 529 18.06 37.20 16.75
CA THR A 529 18.90 37.92 15.80
C THR A 529 19.59 39.04 16.57
N VAL A 530 20.86 38.83 16.94
CA VAL A 530 21.71 39.89 17.47
C VAL A 530 21.94 40.89 16.33
N ARG A 531 21.15 41.97 16.31
CA ARG A 531 21.37 43.12 15.45
C ARG A 531 22.62 43.85 15.97
N ASN A 532 23.78 43.53 15.40
CA ASN A 532 24.97 44.37 15.54
C ASN A 532 24.72 45.70 14.80
N LYS A 533 24.23 46.71 15.53
CA LYS A 533 24.24 48.11 15.10
C LYS A 533 25.70 48.60 15.06
N LYS A 534 26.37 48.47 13.91
CA LYS A 534 27.58 49.25 13.61
C LYS A 534 27.20 50.73 13.55
N LYS A 535 27.52 51.49 14.61
CA LYS A 535 27.47 52.95 14.63
C LYS A 535 28.63 53.48 13.76
N ASN A 536 28.34 53.94 12.55
CA ASN A 536 29.28 54.76 11.78
C ASN A 536 29.29 56.18 12.37
N LYS A 537 30.40 56.51 13.05
CA LYS A 537 30.69 57.82 13.62
C LYS A 537 31.26 58.71 12.49
N LYS A 538 30.42 59.53 11.85
CA LYS A 538 30.89 60.60 10.95
C LYS A 538 31.58 61.67 11.79
N ARG A 539 32.90 61.82 11.59
CA ARG A 539 33.72 62.92 12.11
C ARG A 539 33.49 64.16 11.25
N THR A 540 32.92 65.19 11.85
CA THR A 540 32.89 66.56 11.35
C THR A 540 34.09 67.31 11.94
N SER A 541 35.02 67.77 11.11
CA SER A 541 36.02 68.78 11.50
C SER A 541 35.63 70.11 10.87
N LYS A 542 35.39 71.12 11.72
CA LYS A 542 35.19 72.52 11.32
C LYS A 542 36.52 73.27 11.32
N ARG A 543 36.68 74.09 10.28
CA ARG A 543 37.28 75.44 10.20
C ARG A 543 38.73 75.68 10.67
N THR A 544 39.47 76.33 9.77
CA THR A 544 39.95 77.71 10.02
C THR A 544 40.19 78.47 8.70
N HIS A 545 39.73 79.72 8.66
CA HIS A 545 40.06 80.76 7.68
C HIS A 545 41.51 81.25 7.89
N LYS A 546 42.14 81.72 6.82
CA LYS A 546 43.02 82.89 6.84
C LYS A 546 42.94 83.62 5.48
N HIS A 547 43.21 84.91 5.59
CA HIS A 547 42.99 86.04 4.67
C HIS A 547 43.31 85.83 3.21
#